data_AF-G2GLJ3-F1
#
_entry.id   AF-G2GLJ3-F1
#
_cell.length_a   1.000
_cell.length_b   1.000
_cell.length_c   1.000
_cell.angle_alpha   90.00
_cell.angle_beta   90.00
_cell.angle_gamma   90.00
#
_symmetry.space_group_name_H-M   'P 1'
#
loop_
_entity.id
_entity.type
_entity.pdbx_description
1 polymer ?
#
loop_
_entity_poly.entity_id
_entity_poly.type
_entity_poly.pdbx_seq_one_letter_code
_entity_poly.pdbx_strand_id
1 'polypeptide(L)'
;MTTIGVEEEYLLLDPVTGLPVPLADKVRRAAGLAPFVAEQEVQSELLQAQVEVATPVCGTLDEAGGHLLRLRHAVTAAAERHGCRVAPSGTAPLRDGRPEAVTDKVRYRELLSRAPQLVAEQLVNGMHVHVAVPGREEGVQVVNRLRPWLPVLTALSANSPLWEGHDTGFASWRTVVFGRWPVSGMPPYFTDAADHDRRVQRLLRSGLISDVGQVYWLARLSARYPTIEVRCLDVQLSVDDAVPLAGLVRALVTTELAAAAAGEPAPDLAPELLRAALWHAARHGAGGTLVGPDGDSRPAREVLDALLGHVAPAARRGRGHPAGDRPHRPPPAGRDRGGPPARRLRAGRPAGGHRPDRGARHPVLTRHPAPGTHRPAPGARRPPPGASS
;
A
#
# COMPACT_ATOMS: atom_id res chain seq x y z
N MET A 1 17.34 -2.49 19.88
CA MET A 1 17.13 -2.66 18.43
C MET A 1 15.78 -2.05 18.10
N THR A 2 15.68 -1.24 17.03
CA THR A 2 14.43 -0.56 16.66
C THR A 2 13.49 -1.55 16.00
N THR A 3 12.37 -1.88 16.65
CA THR A 3 11.35 -2.80 16.12
C THR A 3 10.44 -2.12 15.12
N ILE A 4 9.77 -2.93 14.28
CA ILE A 4 8.83 -2.46 13.26
C ILE A 4 7.54 -3.26 13.24
N GLY A 5 6.48 -2.65 12.72
CA GLY A 5 5.25 -3.33 12.28
C GLY A 5 4.86 -2.82 10.90
N VAL A 6 4.26 -3.67 10.08
CA VAL A 6 3.81 -3.31 8.74
C VAL A 6 2.33 -3.61 8.58
N GLU A 7 1.58 -2.62 8.11
CA GLU A 7 0.18 -2.77 7.70
C GLU A 7 0.11 -2.67 6.17
N GLU A 8 -0.69 -3.52 5.53
CA GLU A 8 -0.97 -3.45 4.10
C GLU A 8 -2.48 -3.55 3.84
N GLU A 9 -2.99 -2.62 3.04
CA GLU A 9 -4.39 -2.61 2.58
C GLU A 9 -4.45 -3.20 1.17
N TYR A 10 -5.49 -3.97 0.85
CA TYR A 10 -5.68 -4.55 -0.49
C TYR A 10 -7.11 -4.41 -0.98
N LEU A 11 -7.27 -4.32 -2.30
CA LEU A 11 -8.58 -4.42 -2.95
C LEU A 11 -9.01 -5.87 -3.07
N LEU A 12 -10.32 -6.07 -2.97
CA LEU A 12 -11.01 -7.28 -3.38
C LEU A 12 -11.67 -7.01 -4.72
N LEU A 13 -11.25 -7.73 -5.76
CA LEU A 13 -11.73 -7.56 -7.12
C LEU A 13 -12.47 -8.80 -7.62
N ASP A 14 -13.50 -8.58 -8.43
CA ASP A 14 -14.09 -9.61 -9.26
C ASP A 14 -13.06 -10.11 -10.30
N PRO A 15 -12.82 -11.42 -10.42
CA PRO A 15 -11.77 -11.97 -11.27
C PRO A 15 -12.02 -11.80 -12.77
N VAL A 16 -13.26 -11.53 -13.19
CA VAL A 16 -13.65 -11.42 -14.60
C VAL A 16 -13.68 -9.97 -15.05
N THR A 17 -14.30 -9.11 -14.25
CA THR A 17 -14.52 -7.69 -14.59
C THR A 17 -13.41 -6.78 -14.07
N GLY A 18 -12.67 -7.21 -13.04
CA GLY A 18 -11.68 -6.37 -12.36
C GLY A 18 -12.29 -5.24 -11.52
N LEU A 19 -13.61 -5.24 -11.32
CA LEU A 19 -14.29 -4.26 -10.48
C LEU A 19 -14.14 -4.62 -9.00
N PRO A 20 -14.09 -3.62 -8.09
CA PRO A 20 -14.15 -3.87 -6.66
C PRO A 20 -15.42 -4.63 -6.25
N VAL A 21 -15.31 -5.48 -5.23
CA VAL A 21 -16.45 -6.26 -4.71
C VAL A 21 -16.56 -6.16 -3.19
N PRO A 22 -17.76 -5.96 -2.62
CA PRO A 22 -17.96 -5.72 -1.19
C PRO A 22 -17.95 -7.03 -0.37
N LEU A 23 -16.81 -7.73 -0.35
CA LEU A 23 -16.66 -9.05 0.30
C LEU A 23 -15.71 -9.05 1.50
N ALA A 24 -15.22 -7.89 1.95
CA ALA A 24 -14.22 -7.76 3.02
C ALA A 24 -14.58 -8.54 4.28
N ASP A 25 -15.81 -8.45 4.76
CA ASP A 25 -16.22 -9.16 5.97
C ASP A 25 -16.20 -10.69 5.83
N LYS A 26 -16.55 -11.21 4.64
CA LYS A 26 -16.48 -12.66 4.37
C LYS A 26 -15.03 -13.11 4.32
N VAL A 27 -14.19 -12.37 3.58
CA VAL A 27 -12.76 -12.65 3.45
C VAL A 27 -12.05 -12.58 4.80
N ARG A 28 -12.29 -11.53 5.59
CA ARG A 28 -11.72 -11.35 6.92
C ARG A 28 -12.07 -12.50 7.86
N ARG A 29 -13.35 -12.87 7.94
CA ARG A 29 -13.77 -14.01 8.78
C ARG A 29 -13.11 -15.31 8.34
N ALA A 30 -13.10 -15.61 7.04
CA ALA A 30 -12.48 -16.82 6.53
C ALA A 30 -10.95 -16.85 6.71
N ALA A 31 -10.27 -15.70 6.62
CA ALA A 31 -8.84 -15.58 6.86
C ALA A 31 -8.50 -15.71 8.35
N GLY A 32 -9.29 -15.11 9.25
CA GLY A 32 -9.10 -15.18 10.70
C GLY A 32 -9.37 -16.57 11.30
N LEU A 33 -10.05 -17.47 10.56
CA LEU A 33 -10.19 -18.87 10.92
C LEU A 33 -8.98 -19.74 10.52
N ALA A 34 -8.02 -19.18 9.77
CA ALA A 34 -6.81 -19.92 9.41
C ALA A 34 -5.95 -20.14 10.68
N PRO A 35 -5.42 -21.36 10.90
CA PRO A 35 -4.73 -21.71 12.15
C PRO A 35 -3.43 -20.94 12.37
N PHE A 36 -2.93 -20.26 11.35
CA PHE A 36 -1.70 -19.49 11.35
C PHE A 36 -1.96 -17.98 11.28
N VAL A 37 -3.17 -17.51 11.56
CA VAL A 37 -3.52 -16.07 11.64
C VAL A 37 -3.98 -15.78 13.06
N ALA A 38 -3.35 -14.80 13.70
CA ALA A 38 -3.73 -14.36 15.03
C ALA A 38 -4.90 -13.37 14.96
N GLU A 39 -5.58 -13.21 16.10
CA GLU A 39 -6.63 -12.21 16.26
C GLU A 39 -6.05 -10.81 15.96
N GLN A 40 -6.81 -9.97 15.26
CA GLN A 40 -6.44 -8.62 14.83
C GLN A 40 -5.40 -8.49 13.69
N GLU A 41 -4.81 -9.58 13.19
CA GLU A 41 -3.90 -9.51 12.03
C GLU A 41 -4.61 -9.28 10.69
N VAL A 42 -5.93 -9.52 10.63
CA VAL A 42 -6.77 -9.22 9.46
C VAL A 42 -7.95 -8.35 9.91
N GLN A 43 -8.06 -7.16 9.35
CA GLN A 43 -9.00 -6.14 9.77
C GLN A 43 -9.89 -5.68 8.61
N SER A 44 -11.03 -5.07 8.96
CA SER A 44 -11.91 -4.42 7.99
C SER A 44 -11.48 -2.96 7.82
N GLU A 45 -11.40 -2.53 6.57
CA GLU A 45 -11.15 -1.13 6.17
C GLU A 45 -12.47 -0.34 6.03
N LEU A 46 -12.42 0.95 5.69
CA LEU A 46 -13.59 1.81 5.48
C LEU A 46 -14.61 1.22 4.51
N LEU A 47 -14.16 0.75 3.34
CA LEU A 47 -15.03 0.16 2.32
C LEU A 47 -14.95 -1.36 2.37
N GLN A 48 -16.09 -2.03 2.17
CA GLN A 48 -16.18 -3.49 2.12
C GLN A 48 -15.47 -4.10 0.89
N ALA A 49 -14.95 -3.27 0.00
CA ALA A 49 -14.09 -3.68 -1.10
C ALA A 49 -12.61 -3.82 -0.71
N GLN A 50 -12.26 -3.57 0.55
CA GLN A 50 -10.88 -3.54 1.01
C GLN A 50 -10.69 -4.38 2.27
N VAL A 51 -9.53 -5.03 2.36
CA VAL A 51 -9.08 -5.77 3.54
C VAL A 51 -7.70 -5.28 3.95
N GLU A 52 -7.49 -5.16 5.25
CA GLU A 52 -6.21 -4.75 5.83
C GLU A 52 -5.57 -5.95 6.53
N VAL A 53 -4.25 -6.08 6.41
CA VAL A 53 -3.46 -7.00 7.23
C VAL A 53 -2.40 -6.23 8.01
N ALA A 54 -2.09 -6.69 9.21
CA ALA A 54 -1.09 -6.10 10.09
C ALA A 54 -0.15 -7.18 10.62
N THR A 55 1.16 -6.98 10.48
CA THR A 55 2.15 -7.86 11.10
C THR A 55 2.16 -7.66 12.63
N PRO A 56 2.61 -8.67 13.39
CA PRO A 56 3.09 -8.45 14.74
C PRO A 56 4.27 -7.46 14.79
N VAL A 57 4.72 -7.15 16.01
CA VAL A 57 5.97 -6.40 16.20
C VAL A 57 7.14 -7.30 15.84
N CYS A 58 7.91 -6.89 14.83
CA CYS A 58 9.07 -7.62 14.30
C CYS A 58 10.38 -6.98 14.76
N GLY A 59 11.36 -7.80 15.13
CA GLY A 59 12.73 -7.37 15.39
C GLY A 59 13.57 -7.26 14.11
N THR A 60 13.30 -8.12 13.13
CA THR A 60 14.05 -8.20 11.86
C THR A 60 13.19 -7.97 10.63
N LEU A 61 13.84 -7.69 9.49
CA LEU A 61 13.15 -7.59 8.20
C LEU A 61 12.72 -8.97 7.67
N ASP A 62 13.47 -10.02 7.99
CA ASP A 62 13.12 -11.39 7.63
C ASP A 62 11.85 -11.85 8.34
N GLU A 63 11.70 -11.52 9.63
CA GLU A 63 10.45 -11.74 10.37
C GLU A 63 9.28 -11.00 9.71
N ALA A 64 9.45 -9.70 9.42
CA ALA A 64 8.41 -8.93 8.73
C ALA A 64 8.04 -9.53 7.37
N GLY A 65 9.02 -9.96 6.58
CA GLY A 65 8.81 -10.64 5.29
C GLY A 65 8.04 -11.95 5.45
N GLY A 66 8.42 -12.78 6.42
CA GLY A 66 7.71 -14.03 6.73
C GLY A 66 6.25 -13.79 7.13
N HIS A 67 5.99 -12.79 7.97
CA HIS A 67 4.64 -12.40 8.35
C HIS A 67 3.82 -11.88 7.17
N LEU A 68 4.38 -11.00 6.33
CA LEU A 68 3.68 -10.50 5.14
C LEU A 68 3.35 -11.61 4.14
N LEU A 69 4.26 -12.56 3.90
CA LEU A 69 3.99 -13.72 3.05
C LEU A 69 2.84 -14.56 3.60
N ARG A 70 2.88 -14.88 4.91
CA ARG A 70 1.85 -15.65 5.61
C ARG A 70 0.48 -14.96 5.50
N LEU A 71 0.42 -13.66 5.78
CA LEU A 71 -0.83 -12.89 5.79
C LEU A 71 -1.40 -12.72 4.39
N ARG A 72 -0.57 -12.37 3.39
CA ARG A 72 -0.98 -12.31 1.98
C ARG A 72 -1.53 -13.63 1.50
N HIS A 73 -0.91 -14.76 1.86
CA HIS A 73 -1.42 -16.09 1.53
C HIS A 73 -2.79 -16.35 2.17
N ALA A 74 -2.95 -16.04 3.46
CA ALA A 74 -4.21 -16.21 4.18
C ALA A 74 -5.38 -15.46 3.52
N VAL A 75 -5.19 -14.15 3.27
CA VAL A 75 -6.25 -13.31 2.69
C VAL A 75 -6.52 -13.66 1.24
N THR A 76 -5.49 -14.04 0.47
CA THR A 76 -5.67 -14.50 -0.91
C THR A 76 -6.52 -15.77 -0.92
N ALA A 77 -6.13 -16.82 -0.19
CA ALA A 77 -6.88 -18.08 -0.13
C ALA A 77 -8.33 -17.88 0.35
N ALA A 78 -8.55 -16.97 1.30
CA ALA A 78 -9.89 -16.60 1.76
C ALA A 78 -10.71 -15.89 0.66
N ALA A 79 -10.12 -14.96 -0.09
CA ALA A 79 -10.76 -14.29 -1.22
C ALA A 79 -11.15 -15.28 -2.32
N GLU A 80 -10.26 -16.21 -2.68
CA GLU A 80 -10.54 -17.20 -3.74
C GLU A 80 -11.73 -18.09 -3.39
N ARG A 81 -11.85 -18.52 -2.11
CA ARG A 81 -13.01 -19.28 -1.61
C ARG A 81 -14.34 -18.53 -1.73
N HIS A 82 -14.29 -17.20 -1.77
CA HIS A 82 -15.47 -16.35 -1.93
C HIS A 82 -15.62 -15.80 -3.36
N GLY A 83 -14.83 -16.29 -4.31
CA GLY A 83 -14.95 -15.94 -5.73
C GLY A 83 -14.34 -14.58 -6.11
N CYS A 84 -13.47 -14.00 -5.28
CA CYS A 84 -12.76 -12.76 -5.58
C CYS A 84 -11.24 -12.91 -5.54
N ARG A 85 -10.52 -11.85 -5.93
CA ARG A 85 -9.06 -11.77 -5.94
C ARG A 85 -8.58 -10.62 -5.07
N VAL A 86 -7.47 -10.84 -4.38
CA VAL A 86 -6.74 -9.78 -3.68
C VAL A 86 -5.84 -9.06 -4.68
N ALA A 87 -5.91 -7.73 -4.73
CA ALA A 87 -5.07 -6.91 -5.60
C ALA A 87 -4.30 -5.85 -4.78
N PRO A 88 -2.95 -5.96 -4.70
CA PRO A 88 -2.11 -4.97 -4.06
C PRO A 88 -1.86 -3.77 -4.98
N SER A 89 -2.90 -2.96 -5.18
CA SER A 89 -2.87 -1.73 -5.99
C SER A 89 -3.19 -0.52 -5.11
N GLY A 90 -2.41 0.56 -5.24
CA GLY A 90 -2.62 1.76 -4.43
C GLY A 90 -3.96 2.45 -4.69
N THR A 91 -4.58 2.19 -5.83
CA THR A 91 -5.94 2.64 -6.20
C THR A 91 -6.72 1.51 -6.89
N ALA A 92 -8.05 1.56 -6.86
CA ALA A 92 -8.88 0.75 -7.74
C ALA A 92 -8.70 1.17 -9.21
N PRO A 93 -8.17 0.30 -10.10
CA PRO A 93 -7.95 0.67 -11.50
C PRO A 93 -9.26 0.90 -12.26
N LEU A 94 -10.31 0.16 -11.92
CA LEU A 94 -11.64 0.21 -12.53
C LEU A 94 -12.70 0.55 -11.48
N ARG A 95 -13.75 1.27 -11.91
CA ARG A 95 -14.94 1.57 -11.12
C ARG A 95 -16.15 1.60 -12.06
N ASP A 96 -17.32 1.21 -11.58
CA ASP A 96 -18.57 1.27 -12.35
C ASP A 96 -19.40 2.55 -12.07
N GLY A 97 -18.85 3.43 -11.22
CA GLY A 97 -19.42 4.71 -10.79
C GLY A 97 -20.35 4.59 -9.58
N ARG A 98 -20.61 3.39 -9.06
CA ARG A 98 -21.42 3.19 -7.85
C ARG A 98 -20.53 3.28 -6.61
N PRO A 99 -21.00 3.90 -5.50
CA PRO A 99 -20.30 3.83 -4.24
C PRO A 99 -20.25 2.39 -3.71
N GLU A 100 -19.10 1.98 -3.21
CA GLU A 100 -18.96 0.71 -2.51
C GLU A 100 -19.66 0.73 -1.14
N ALA A 101 -20.07 -0.44 -0.67
CA ALA A 101 -20.64 -0.57 0.65
C ALA A 101 -19.62 -0.17 1.74
N VAL A 102 -20.04 0.69 2.67
CA VAL A 102 -19.23 1.09 3.82
C VAL A 102 -19.31 0.01 4.89
N THR A 103 -18.17 -0.32 5.50
CA THR A 103 -18.10 -1.25 6.64
C THR A 103 -18.95 -0.75 7.79
N ASP A 104 -19.76 -1.62 8.41
CA ASP A 104 -20.67 -1.23 9.49
C ASP A 104 -19.94 -0.99 10.83
N LYS A 105 -19.25 0.15 10.91
CA LYS A 105 -18.71 0.73 12.13
C LYS A 105 -19.26 2.15 12.27
N VAL A 106 -19.61 2.53 13.50
CA VAL A 106 -20.17 3.87 13.81
C VAL A 106 -19.31 4.98 13.20
N ARG A 107 -18.00 4.94 13.45
CA ARG A 107 -17.00 5.89 12.91
C ARG A 107 -17.06 6.03 11.37
N TYR A 108 -17.25 4.93 10.66
CA TYR A 108 -17.29 4.93 9.20
C TYR A 108 -18.61 5.48 8.65
N ARG A 109 -19.73 5.21 9.34
CA ARG A 109 -21.03 5.83 9.03
C ARG A 109 -20.99 7.34 9.24
N GLU A 110 -20.32 7.80 10.29
CA GLU A 110 -20.10 9.23 10.54
C GLU A 110 -19.26 9.88 9.43
N LEU A 111 -18.17 9.25 8.99
CA LEU A 111 -17.38 9.72 7.85
C LEU A 111 -18.23 9.82 6.58
N LEU A 112 -19.02 8.80 6.26
CA LEU A 112 -19.92 8.79 5.11
C LEU A 112 -20.93 9.94 5.17
N SER A 113 -21.49 10.21 6.36
CA SER A 113 -22.47 11.30 6.53
C SER A 113 -21.86 12.69 6.29
N ARG A 114 -20.58 12.87 6.61
CA ARG A 114 -19.89 14.16 6.52
C ARG A 114 -19.29 14.43 5.14
N ALA A 115 -18.76 13.39 4.48
CA ALA A 115 -18.03 13.53 3.24
C ALA A 115 -18.31 12.36 2.26
N PRO A 116 -19.55 12.20 1.79
CA PRO A 116 -19.96 11.01 1.03
C PRO A 116 -19.14 10.79 -0.25
N GLN A 117 -18.79 11.87 -0.96
CA GLN A 117 -17.97 11.76 -2.18
C GLN A 117 -16.53 11.30 -1.86
N LEU A 118 -15.92 11.82 -0.79
CA LEU A 118 -14.58 11.40 -0.38
C LEU A 118 -14.56 9.93 0.07
N VAL A 119 -15.60 9.50 0.79
CA VAL A 119 -15.75 8.08 1.18
C VAL A 119 -15.92 7.19 -0.04
N ALA A 120 -16.77 7.57 -1.00
CA ALA A 120 -16.96 6.80 -2.23
C ALA A 120 -15.67 6.65 -3.04
N GLU A 121 -14.79 7.65 -2.97
CA GLU A 121 -13.48 7.68 -3.65
C GLU A 121 -12.35 7.11 -2.78
N GLN A 122 -12.61 6.63 -1.57
CA GLN A 122 -11.59 6.05 -0.67
C GLN A 122 -11.17 4.62 -1.07
N LEU A 123 -11.19 4.31 -2.37
CA LEU A 123 -10.69 3.06 -2.95
C LEU A 123 -9.17 3.11 -3.15
N VAL A 124 -8.47 3.50 -2.09
CA VAL A 124 -7.01 3.66 -2.06
C VAL A 124 -6.40 2.80 -0.98
N ASN A 125 -5.23 2.23 -1.25
CA ASN A 125 -4.61 1.22 -0.39
C ASN A 125 -3.14 1.55 -0.12
N GLY A 126 -2.80 1.65 1.16
CA GLY A 126 -1.48 1.98 1.64
C GLY A 126 -0.66 0.77 2.10
N MET A 127 0.64 1.03 2.24
CA MET A 127 1.52 0.30 3.14
C MET A 127 1.89 1.26 4.27
N HIS A 128 1.61 0.90 5.52
CA HIS A 128 2.01 1.69 6.68
C HIS A 128 3.15 0.98 7.41
N VAL A 129 4.18 1.75 7.78
CA VAL A 129 5.32 1.23 8.51
C VAL A 129 5.38 1.92 9.87
N HIS A 130 5.18 1.13 10.91
CA HIS A 130 5.39 1.52 12.29
C HIS A 130 6.84 1.28 12.66
N VAL A 131 7.49 2.27 13.27
CA VAL A 131 8.85 2.16 13.81
C VAL A 131 8.86 2.62 15.26
N ALA A 132 9.32 1.77 16.17
CA ALA A 132 9.35 2.08 17.60
C ALA A 132 10.25 3.28 17.90
N VAL A 133 9.80 4.12 18.83
CA VAL A 133 10.56 5.28 19.34
C VAL A 133 10.57 5.27 20.87
N PRO A 134 11.60 5.86 21.52
CA PRO A 134 11.71 5.86 22.98
C PRO A 134 10.55 6.58 23.69
N GLY A 135 10.04 7.65 23.08
CA GLY A 135 9.02 8.49 23.66
C GLY A 135 8.38 9.43 22.65
N ARG A 136 7.41 10.21 23.12
CA ARG A 136 6.66 11.16 22.29
C ARG A 136 7.53 12.31 21.81
N GLU A 137 8.44 12.79 22.66
CA GLU A 137 9.32 13.91 22.36
C GLU A 137 10.27 13.54 21.21
N GLU A 138 10.95 12.40 21.32
CA GLU A 138 11.79 11.85 20.26
C GLU A 138 10.98 11.59 18.99
N GLY A 139 9.74 11.11 19.14
CA GLY A 139 8.83 10.91 18.02
C GLY A 139 8.50 12.22 17.27
N VAL A 140 8.23 13.31 17.98
CA VAL A 140 8.02 14.63 17.34
C VAL A 140 9.26 15.07 16.57
N GLN A 141 10.45 14.94 17.20
CA GLN A 141 11.70 15.31 16.54
C GLN A 141 11.94 14.48 15.26
N VAL A 142 11.61 13.19 15.28
CA VAL A 142 11.66 12.34 14.08
C VAL A 142 10.65 12.82 13.03
N VAL A 143 9.38 13.03 13.38
CA VAL A 143 8.34 13.49 12.41
C VAL A 143 8.79 14.77 11.70
N ASN A 144 9.35 15.73 12.44
CA ASN A 144 9.88 16.96 11.84
C ASN A 144 10.97 16.68 10.79
N ARG A 145 11.90 15.77 11.10
CA ARG A 145 13.02 15.42 10.23
C ARG A 145 12.65 14.52 9.06
N LEU A 146 11.56 13.76 9.17
CA LEU A 146 11.05 12.96 8.06
C LEU A 146 10.44 13.81 6.94
N ARG A 147 9.98 15.03 7.22
CA ARG A 147 9.24 15.88 6.28
C ARG A 147 9.88 15.97 4.89
N PRO A 148 11.19 16.24 4.74
CA PRO A 148 11.81 16.34 3.41
C PRO A 148 11.93 15.00 2.68
N TRP A 149 11.88 13.87 3.40
CA TRP A 149 12.02 12.53 2.84
C TRP A 149 10.68 11.87 2.46
N LEU A 150 9.55 12.35 3.00
CA LEU A 150 8.23 11.82 2.67
C LEU A 150 7.88 11.89 1.16
N PRO A 151 8.20 12.96 0.41
CA PRO A 151 8.05 12.96 -1.04
C PRO A 151 8.89 11.88 -1.72
N VAL A 152 10.13 11.67 -1.28
CA VAL A 152 11.03 10.65 -1.84
C VAL A 152 10.46 9.24 -1.62
N LEU A 153 9.97 8.95 -0.42
CA LEU A 153 9.30 7.68 -0.10
C LEU A 153 8.01 7.46 -0.92
N THR A 154 7.23 8.53 -1.13
CA THR A 154 6.04 8.51 -1.99
C THR A 154 6.41 8.17 -3.44
N ALA A 155 7.47 8.80 -3.96
CA ALA A 155 7.94 8.55 -5.32
C ALA A 155 8.45 7.12 -5.54
N LEU A 156 9.15 6.56 -4.54
CA LEU A 156 9.67 5.19 -4.57
C LEU A 156 8.58 4.13 -4.54
N SER A 157 7.55 4.34 -3.72
CA SER A 157 6.48 3.36 -3.50
C SER A 157 5.35 3.45 -4.51
N ALA A 158 5.32 4.48 -5.36
CA ALA A 158 4.24 4.76 -6.29
C ALA A 158 3.74 3.53 -7.08
N ASN A 159 2.49 3.16 -6.85
CA ASN A 159 1.82 1.97 -7.38
C ASN A 159 0.32 2.22 -7.63
N SER A 160 -0.03 3.44 -8.06
CA SER A 160 -1.42 3.80 -8.34
C SER A 160 -1.58 4.76 -9.54
N PRO A 161 -1.15 4.38 -10.75
CA PRO A 161 -1.27 5.25 -11.92
C PRO A 161 -2.67 5.28 -12.53
N LEU A 162 -3.52 4.30 -12.24
CA LEU A 162 -4.84 4.12 -12.84
C LEU A 162 -5.97 4.55 -11.91
N TRP A 163 -7.00 5.15 -12.48
CA TRP A 163 -8.25 5.52 -11.81
C TRP A 163 -9.38 5.49 -12.83
N GLU A 164 -10.52 4.89 -12.49
CA GLU A 164 -11.73 4.90 -13.34
C GLU A 164 -11.49 4.46 -14.80
N GLY A 165 -10.61 3.46 -14.99
CA GLY A 165 -10.31 2.89 -16.30
C GLY A 165 -9.38 3.71 -17.19
N HIS A 166 -8.76 4.77 -16.67
CA HIS A 166 -7.80 5.57 -17.40
C HIS A 166 -6.49 5.78 -16.62
N ASP A 167 -5.42 6.12 -17.35
CA ASP A 167 -4.20 6.63 -16.74
C ASP A 167 -4.47 8.05 -16.22
N THR A 168 -4.09 8.31 -14.99
CA THR A 168 -4.29 9.61 -14.33
C THR A 168 -3.21 10.62 -14.70
N GLY A 169 -2.12 10.15 -15.31
CA GLY A 169 -0.88 10.87 -15.44
C GLY A 169 0.00 10.77 -14.19
N PHE A 170 -0.51 10.38 -13.03
CA PHE A 170 0.27 10.27 -11.79
C PHE A 170 0.96 8.91 -11.66
N ALA A 171 2.02 8.85 -10.87
CA ALA A 171 2.62 7.59 -10.43
C ALA A 171 1.90 7.07 -9.18
N SER A 172 1.58 7.97 -8.23
CA SER A 172 0.75 7.70 -7.06
C SER A 172 -0.49 8.60 -7.08
N TRP A 173 -1.58 8.13 -7.67
CA TRP A 173 -2.88 8.80 -7.59
C TRP A 173 -3.49 8.68 -6.19
N ARG A 174 -3.15 7.63 -5.44
CA ARG A 174 -3.52 7.49 -4.02
C ARG A 174 -3.17 8.74 -3.22
N THR A 175 -1.98 9.30 -3.43
CA THR A 175 -1.54 10.52 -2.74
C THR A 175 -2.47 11.70 -3.01
N VAL A 176 -2.95 11.85 -4.25
CA VAL A 176 -3.87 12.92 -4.65
C VAL A 176 -5.25 12.74 -4.03
N VAL A 177 -5.79 11.52 -4.08
CA VAL A 177 -7.09 11.20 -3.48
C VAL A 177 -7.06 11.41 -1.96
N PHE A 178 -6.05 10.88 -1.29
CA PHE A 178 -5.93 10.96 0.16
C PHE A 178 -5.69 12.40 0.65
N GLY A 179 -5.02 13.23 -0.14
CA GLY A 179 -4.76 14.65 0.14
C GLY A 179 -5.99 15.56 0.17
N ARG A 180 -7.18 15.04 -0.16
CA ARG A 180 -8.44 15.81 -0.14
C ARG A 180 -9.11 15.85 1.24
N TRP A 181 -8.63 15.05 2.20
CA TRP A 181 -9.14 15.08 3.56
C TRP A 181 -8.63 16.30 4.35
N PRO A 182 -9.41 16.88 5.28
CA PRO A 182 -9.08 18.15 5.94
C PRO A 182 -7.73 18.19 6.68
N VAL A 183 -7.35 17.08 7.33
CA VAL A 183 -6.11 16.97 8.12
C VAL A 183 -5.19 15.93 7.48
N SER A 184 -4.87 16.13 6.20
CA SER A 184 -4.06 15.19 5.42
C SER A 184 -2.79 15.82 4.84
N GLY A 185 -1.87 14.97 4.37
CA GLY A 185 -0.66 15.39 3.67
C GLY A 185 0.55 15.58 4.59
N MET A 186 1.40 16.55 4.27
CA MET A 186 2.64 16.80 5.00
C MET A 186 2.34 17.14 6.47
N PRO A 187 2.94 16.44 7.46
CA PRO A 187 2.82 16.84 8.85
C PRO A 187 3.39 18.26 9.03
N PRO A 188 2.73 19.09 9.86
CA PRO A 188 3.32 20.35 10.28
C PRO A 188 4.65 20.16 11.00
N TYR A 189 5.45 21.21 11.08
CA TYR A 189 6.52 21.27 12.06
C TYR A 189 5.92 21.46 13.46
N PHE A 190 6.45 20.77 14.46
CA PHE A 190 6.06 20.92 15.86
C PHE A 190 7.29 21.25 16.70
N THR A 191 7.16 22.18 17.64
CA THR A 191 8.29 22.54 18.52
C THR A 191 8.67 21.38 19.45
N ASP A 192 7.67 20.74 20.05
CA ASP A 192 7.80 19.67 21.04
C ASP A 192 6.52 18.80 21.07
N ALA A 193 6.50 17.76 21.90
CA ALA A 193 5.32 16.91 22.08
C ALA A 193 4.09 17.68 22.59
N ALA A 194 4.29 18.72 23.41
CA ALA A 194 3.19 19.52 23.95
C ALA A 194 2.54 20.39 22.86
N ASP A 195 3.31 20.93 21.91
CA ASP A 195 2.79 21.66 20.75
C ASP A 195 1.97 20.76 19.83
N HIS A 196 2.49 19.57 19.54
CA HIS A 196 1.76 18.54 18.81
C HIS A 196 0.39 18.28 19.47
N ASP A 197 0.39 18.02 20.78
CA ASP A 197 -0.83 17.66 21.50
C ASP A 197 -1.82 18.82 21.58
N ARG A 198 -1.36 20.05 21.86
CA ARG A 198 -2.21 21.25 21.84
C ARG A 198 -2.90 21.42 20.49
N ARG A 199 -2.19 21.19 19.39
CA ARG A 199 -2.71 21.37 18.03
C ARG A 199 -3.69 20.28 17.63
N VAL A 200 -3.39 19.02 17.91
CA VAL A 200 -4.34 17.91 17.68
C VAL A 200 -5.59 18.08 18.53
N GLN A 201 -5.45 18.44 19.81
CA GLN A 201 -6.59 18.71 20.68
C GLN A 201 -7.43 19.91 20.23
N ARG A 202 -6.81 20.93 19.62
CA ARG A 202 -7.56 22.04 19.01
C ARG A 202 -8.43 21.57 17.84
N LEU A 203 -7.92 20.66 16.98
CA LEU A 203 -8.69 20.09 15.87
C LEU A 203 -9.89 19.26 16.34
N LEU A 204 -9.73 18.50 17.44
CA LEU A 204 -10.81 17.75 18.07
C LEU A 204 -11.87 18.69 18.67
N ARG A 205 -11.46 19.65 19.50
CA ARG A 205 -12.39 20.58 20.16
C ARG A 205 -13.14 21.47 19.18
N SER A 206 -12.56 21.79 18.02
CA SER A 206 -13.24 22.55 16.98
C SER A 206 -14.18 21.70 16.11
N GLY A 207 -14.25 20.38 16.33
CA GLY A 207 -15.07 19.46 15.55
C GLY A 207 -14.60 19.23 14.12
N LEU A 208 -13.39 19.71 13.76
CA LEU A 208 -12.80 19.50 12.43
C LEU A 208 -12.44 18.02 12.19
N ILE A 209 -12.16 17.31 13.28
CA ILE A 209 -12.05 15.85 13.32
C ILE A 209 -12.86 15.30 14.50
N SER A 210 -13.44 14.11 14.35
CA SER A 210 -14.16 13.38 15.41
C SER A 210 -13.23 12.57 16.31
N ASP A 211 -12.08 12.15 15.80
CA ASP A 211 -11.11 11.32 16.53
C ASP A 211 -9.69 11.53 15.99
N VAL A 212 -8.70 11.19 16.81
CA VAL A 212 -7.27 11.31 16.45
C VAL A 212 -6.86 10.47 15.25
N GLY A 213 -7.62 9.44 14.91
CA GLY A 213 -7.35 8.61 13.73
C GLY A 213 -7.69 9.32 12.42
N GLN A 214 -8.38 10.47 12.44
CA GLN A 214 -8.61 11.35 11.28
C GLN A 214 -7.46 12.33 11.03
N VAL A 215 -6.37 12.24 11.80
CA VAL A 215 -5.10 12.89 11.48
C VAL A 215 -4.39 12.04 10.43
N TYR A 216 -4.58 12.41 9.16
CA TYR A 216 -4.13 11.71 7.96
C TYR A 216 -2.78 12.23 7.44
N TRP A 217 -1.90 12.65 8.34
CA TRP A 217 -0.54 13.04 7.96
C TRP A 217 0.24 11.85 7.41
N LEU A 218 1.13 12.13 6.48
CA LEU A 218 1.99 11.16 5.80
C LEU A 218 3.00 10.46 6.73
N ALA A 219 3.32 11.08 7.85
CA ALA A 219 3.92 10.45 9.02
C ALA A 219 3.28 11.04 10.28
N ARG A 220 3.03 10.23 11.29
CA ARG A 220 2.43 10.67 12.55
C ARG A 220 2.92 9.87 13.75
N LEU A 221 2.73 10.43 14.94
CA LEU A 221 2.75 9.66 16.17
C LEU A 221 1.55 8.70 16.17
N SER A 222 1.79 7.40 16.35
CA SER A 222 0.68 6.47 16.52
C SER A 222 -0.07 6.78 17.81
N ALA A 223 -1.41 6.75 17.74
CA ALA A 223 -2.26 6.92 18.91
C ALA A 223 -2.30 5.66 19.80
N ARG A 224 -1.96 4.49 19.23
CA ARG A 224 -2.08 3.19 19.90
C ARG A 224 -0.73 2.63 20.35
N TYR A 225 0.33 2.93 19.62
CA TYR A 225 1.65 2.35 19.84
C TYR A 225 2.72 3.43 20.02
N PRO A 226 3.79 3.18 20.80
CA PRO A 226 4.93 4.10 20.93
C PRO A 226 5.81 4.05 19.67
N THR A 227 5.23 4.44 18.54
CA THR A 227 5.83 4.33 17.20
C THR A 227 5.57 5.58 16.38
N ILE A 228 6.48 5.85 15.45
CA ILE A 228 6.16 6.67 14.27
C ILE A 228 5.52 5.78 13.23
N GLU A 229 4.40 6.23 12.69
CA GLU A 229 3.66 5.56 11.64
C GLU A 229 3.85 6.34 10.34
N VAL A 230 4.59 5.76 9.38
CA VAL A 230 4.79 6.33 8.05
C VAL A 230 3.73 5.76 7.11
N ARG A 231 2.90 6.63 6.54
CA ARG A 231 1.66 6.30 5.80
C ARG A 231 1.67 6.74 4.33
N CYS A 232 2.78 7.33 3.88
CA CYS A 232 2.90 7.88 2.53
C CYS A 232 3.01 6.81 1.43
N LEU A 233 3.27 5.56 1.78
CA LEU A 233 3.54 4.51 0.79
C LEU A 233 2.25 3.96 0.20
N ASP A 234 2.20 3.79 -1.12
CA ASP A 234 1.21 2.90 -1.74
C ASP A 234 1.51 1.45 -1.35
N VAL A 235 0.49 0.58 -1.32
CA VAL A 235 0.72 -0.87 -1.15
C VAL A 235 1.57 -1.43 -2.30
N GLN A 236 2.45 -2.40 -2.00
CA GLN A 236 3.40 -2.93 -2.99
C GLN A 236 2.94 -4.25 -3.63
N LEU A 237 3.26 -4.42 -4.92
CA LEU A 237 2.88 -5.60 -5.70
C LEU A 237 3.42 -6.92 -5.11
N SER A 238 4.58 -6.90 -4.45
CA SER A 238 5.22 -8.08 -3.89
C SER A 238 5.84 -7.81 -2.53
N VAL A 239 6.03 -8.86 -1.72
CA VAL A 239 6.76 -8.77 -0.44
C VAL A 239 8.22 -8.37 -0.66
N ASP A 240 8.83 -8.83 -1.75
CA ASP A 240 10.19 -8.43 -2.17
C ASP A 240 10.33 -6.92 -2.39
N ASP A 241 9.25 -6.22 -2.75
CA ASP A 241 9.23 -4.77 -2.91
C ASP A 241 8.85 -4.06 -1.59
N ALA A 242 7.96 -4.66 -0.79
CA ALA A 242 7.50 -4.12 0.50
C ALA A 242 8.60 -4.12 1.58
N VAL A 243 9.31 -5.24 1.75
CA VAL A 243 10.29 -5.41 2.83
C VAL A 243 11.46 -4.40 2.74
N PRO A 244 12.06 -4.14 1.56
CA PRO A 244 13.07 -3.10 1.43
C PRO A 244 12.56 -1.70 1.79
N LEU A 245 11.30 -1.36 1.47
CA LEU A 245 10.70 -0.08 1.86
C LEU A 245 10.51 0.01 3.38
N ALA A 246 10.06 -1.06 4.04
CA ALA A 246 9.99 -1.11 5.51
C ALA A 246 11.39 -0.95 6.13
N GLY A 247 12.42 -1.59 5.55
CA GLY A 247 13.80 -1.45 5.96
C GLY A 247 14.35 -0.03 5.80
N LEU A 248 14.01 0.63 4.69
CA LEU A 248 14.37 2.02 4.42
C LEU A 248 13.73 2.97 5.43
N VAL A 249 12.42 2.80 5.71
CA VAL A 249 11.71 3.59 6.72
C VAL A 249 12.31 3.38 8.11
N ARG A 250 12.60 2.12 8.50
CA ARG A 250 13.26 1.80 9.77
C ARG A 250 14.62 2.48 9.89
N ALA A 251 15.44 2.39 8.84
CA ALA A 251 16.78 2.97 8.82
C ALA A 251 16.71 4.50 8.89
N LEU A 252 15.79 5.12 8.15
CA LEU A 252 15.58 6.56 8.17
C LEU A 252 15.15 7.05 9.56
N VAL A 253 14.12 6.44 10.18
CA VAL A 253 13.71 6.79 11.55
C VAL A 253 14.86 6.61 12.54
N THR A 254 15.65 5.54 12.41
CA THR A 254 16.81 5.30 13.29
C THR A 254 17.90 6.35 13.09
N THR A 255 18.17 6.78 11.86
CA THR A 255 19.09 7.89 11.56
C THR A 255 18.58 9.19 12.17
N GLU A 256 17.30 9.52 12.00
CA GLU A 256 16.74 10.77 12.53
C GLU A 256 16.65 10.80 14.06
N LEU A 257 16.45 9.65 14.71
CA LEU A 257 16.57 9.54 16.17
C LEU A 257 18.00 9.86 16.63
N ALA A 258 19.02 9.35 15.93
CA ALA A 258 20.41 9.62 16.27
C ALA A 258 20.78 11.09 16.05
N ALA A 259 20.35 11.70 14.94
CA ALA A 259 20.55 13.12 14.66
C ALA A 259 19.86 14.02 15.71
N ALA A 260 18.63 13.68 16.11
CA ALA A 260 17.93 14.38 17.17
C ALA A 260 18.67 14.29 18.52
N ALA A 261 19.14 13.09 18.89
CA ALA A 261 19.91 12.89 20.12
C ALA A 261 21.26 13.62 20.11
N ALA A 262 21.85 13.83 18.93
CA ALA A 262 23.07 14.62 18.74
C ALA A 262 22.83 16.14 18.74
N GLY A 263 21.57 16.60 18.82
CA GLY A 263 21.22 18.02 18.81
C GLY A 263 21.36 18.68 17.44
N GLU A 264 21.44 17.91 16.35
CA GLU A 264 21.48 18.46 14.99
C GLU A 264 20.16 19.20 14.71
N PRO A 265 20.12 20.36 14.04
CA PRO A 265 18.86 21.02 13.72
C PRO A 265 18.01 20.17 12.77
N ALA A 266 16.69 20.21 12.92
CA ALA A 266 15.79 19.61 11.93
C ALA A 266 15.78 20.48 10.65
N PRO A 267 15.67 19.89 9.45
CA PRO A 267 15.59 20.67 8.21
C PRO A 267 14.40 21.63 8.22
N ASP A 268 14.68 22.91 7.98
CA ASP A 268 13.66 23.96 7.89
C ASP A 268 13.29 24.22 6.43
N LEU A 269 12.37 23.40 5.91
CA LEU A 269 11.79 23.60 4.59
C LEU A 269 10.41 24.27 4.69
N ALA A 270 10.23 25.27 3.84
CA ALA A 270 8.98 26.00 3.72
C ALA A 270 7.79 25.04 3.45
N PRO A 271 6.65 25.19 4.16
CA PRO A 271 5.51 24.29 4.01
C PRO A 271 4.98 24.16 2.57
N GLU A 272 4.98 25.25 1.81
CA GLU A 272 4.57 25.28 0.40
C GLU A 272 5.51 24.47 -0.49
N LEU A 273 6.82 24.50 -0.23
CA LEU A 273 7.81 23.69 -0.96
C LEU A 273 7.59 22.21 -0.69
N LEU A 274 7.39 21.82 0.58
CA LEU A 274 7.12 20.42 0.94
C LEU A 274 5.83 19.89 0.30
N ARG A 275 4.79 20.72 0.22
CA ARG A 275 3.53 20.36 -0.46
C ARG A 275 3.72 20.21 -1.97
N ALA A 276 4.46 21.12 -2.60
CA ALA A 276 4.78 21.05 -4.02
C ALA A 276 5.67 19.83 -4.33
N ALA A 277 6.68 19.56 -3.51
CA ALA A 277 7.54 18.39 -3.61
C ALA A 277 6.77 17.08 -3.52
N LEU A 278 5.82 16.97 -2.58
CA LEU A 278 4.94 15.80 -2.47
C LEU A 278 4.09 15.60 -3.72
N TRP A 279 3.47 16.66 -4.23
CA TRP A 279 2.67 16.59 -5.46
C TRP A 279 3.54 16.16 -6.65
N HIS A 280 4.74 16.74 -6.78
CA HIS A 280 5.70 16.43 -7.83
C HIS A 280 6.15 14.96 -7.77
N ALA A 281 6.48 14.48 -6.57
CA ALA A 281 6.80 13.07 -6.32
C ALA A 281 5.64 12.13 -6.69
N ALA A 282 4.41 12.47 -6.30
CA ALA A 282 3.23 11.69 -6.66
C ALA A 282 3.00 11.67 -8.18
N ARG A 283 3.28 12.78 -8.88
CA ARG A 283 3.11 12.89 -10.34
C ARG A 283 4.15 12.11 -11.12
N HIS A 284 5.41 12.20 -10.73
CA HIS A 284 6.54 11.72 -11.54
C HIS A 284 7.14 10.39 -11.03
N GLY A 285 6.88 10.02 -9.78
CA GLY A 285 7.53 8.88 -9.14
C GLY A 285 9.05 9.01 -9.17
N ALA A 286 9.75 7.88 -9.05
CA ALA A 286 11.21 7.82 -9.15
C ALA A 286 11.76 7.94 -10.60
N GLY A 287 10.92 8.28 -11.59
CA GLY A 287 11.30 8.32 -13.01
C GLY A 287 11.72 9.70 -13.53
N GLY A 288 11.62 10.76 -12.72
CA GLY A 288 11.90 12.14 -13.10
C GLY A 288 12.90 12.82 -12.18
N THR A 289 12.61 14.05 -11.78
CA THR A 289 13.32 14.76 -10.72
C THR A 289 12.59 14.62 -9.39
N LEU A 290 13.32 14.75 -8.29
CA LEU A 290 12.78 14.86 -6.94
C LEU A 290 13.39 16.07 -6.25
N VAL A 291 12.66 16.62 -5.28
CA VAL A 291 13.17 17.66 -4.38
C VAL A 291 13.93 16.97 -3.25
N GLY A 292 15.20 17.32 -3.08
CA GLY A 292 16.07 16.80 -2.03
C GLY A 292 15.78 17.39 -0.65
N PRO A 293 16.47 16.88 0.39
CA PRO A 293 16.26 17.35 1.77
C PRO A 293 16.69 18.81 2.01
N ASP A 294 17.48 19.37 1.11
CA ASP A 294 17.91 20.77 1.05
C ASP A 294 16.95 21.68 0.27
N GLY A 295 15.90 21.12 -0.34
CA GLY A 295 14.91 21.87 -1.11
C GLY A 295 15.20 22.00 -2.60
N ASP A 296 16.33 21.48 -3.08
CA ASP A 296 16.70 21.56 -4.50
C ASP A 296 16.14 20.40 -5.33
N SER A 297 15.69 20.70 -6.55
CA SER A 297 15.27 19.68 -7.52
C SER A 297 16.47 19.05 -8.23
N ARG A 298 16.60 17.73 -8.14
CA ARG A 298 17.67 16.94 -8.80
C ARG A 298 17.11 15.69 -9.46
N PRO A 299 17.83 15.04 -10.39
CA PRO A 299 17.44 13.72 -10.90
C PRO A 299 17.12 12.76 -9.75
N ALA A 300 16.02 12.01 -9.86
CA ALA A 300 15.54 11.15 -8.77
C ALA A 300 16.64 10.21 -8.25
N ARG A 301 17.48 9.66 -9.14
CA ARG A 301 18.63 8.84 -8.78
C ARG A 301 19.57 9.52 -7.79
N GLU A 302 19.91 10.78 -7.99
CA GLU A 302 20.83 11.51 -7.10
C GLU A 302 20.23 11.72 -5.72
N VAL A 303 18.94 12.07 -5.66
CA VAL A 303 18.21 12.20 -4.39
C VAL A 303 18.10 10.85 -3.67
N LEU A 304 17.93 9.76 -4.41
CA LEU A 304 17.89 8.40 -3.87
C LEU A 304 19.26 7.94 -3.37
N ASP A 305 20.33 8.22 -4.11
CA ASP A 305 21.70 7.93 -3.70
C ASP A 305 22.04 8.72 -2.42
N ALA A 306 21.60 9.97 -2.31
CA ALA A 306 21.71 10.78 -1.10
C ALA A 306 20.92 10.19 0.09
N LEU A 307 19.67 9.76 -0.12
CA LEU A 307 18.89 9.07 0.92
C LEU A 307 19.58 7.79 1.40
N LEU A 308 20.07 6.96 0.47
CA LEU A 308 20.77 5.73 0.81
C LEU A 308 22.08 6.00 1.55
N GLY A 309 22.82 7.04 1.17
CA GLY A 309 23.99 7.52 1.89
C GLY A 309 23.67 7.98 3.31
N HIS A 310 22.58 8.75 3.47
CA HIS A 310 22.09 9.25 4.75
C HIS A 310 21.72 8.14 5.73
N VAL A 311 21.06 7.08 5.26
CA VAL A 311 20.63 5.96 6.12
C VAL A 311 21.66 4.84 6.26
N ALA A 312 22.75 4.87 5.48
CA ALA A 312 23.76 3.80 5.46
C ALA A 312 24.34 3.44 6.85
N PRO A 313 24.65 4.39 7.75
CA PRO A 313 25.17 4.06 9.08
C PRO A 313 24.18 3.23 9.91
N ALA A 314 22.89 3.60 9.91
CA ALA A 314 21.84 2.88 10.61
C ALA A 314 21.59 1.50 9.99
N ALA A 315 21.57 1.43 8.65
CA ALA A 315 21.37 0.18 7.91
C ALA A 315 22.48 -0.86 8.13
N ARG A 316 23.71 -0.44 8.47
CA ARG A 316 24.82 -1.34 8.83
C ARG A 316 24.71 -1.86 10.27
N ARG A 317 24.30 -1.01 11.22
CA ARG A 317 24.13 -1.39 12.64
C ARG A 317 23.03 -2.43 12.84
N GLY A 318 21.97 -2.36 12.03
CA GLY A 318 20.89 -3.35 12.05
C GLY A 318 21.32 -4.77 11.68
N ARG A 319 22.48 -4.96 11.02
CA ARG A 319 23.00 -6.25 10.53
C ARG A 319 23.90 -6.98 11.52
N GLY A 320 24.14 -6.42 12.69
CA GLY A 320 25.18 -6.87 13.64
C GLY A 320 24.88 -8.14 14.43
N HIS A 321 23.92 -8.98 14.03
CA HIS A 321 23.62 -10.24 14.72
C HIS A 321 24.13 -11.45 13.90
N PRO A 322 24.90 -12.39 14.48
CA PRO A 322 25.49 -13.50 13.74
C PRO A 322 24.48 -14.63 13.55
N ALA A 323 23.50 -14.42 12.68
CA ALA A 323 22.78 -15.46 11.92
C ALA A 323 21.81 -14.77 10.95
N GLY A 324 22.03 -14.92 9.64
CA GLY A 324 20.98 -14.68 8.63
C GLY A 324 21.00 -13.35 7.88
N ASP A 325 21.54 -12.27 8.43
CA ASP A 325 21.33 -10.91 7.90
C ASP A 325 22.24 -10.54 6.69
N ARG A 326 22.25 -11.41 5.67
CA ARG A 326 22.71 -11.01 4.34
C ARG A 326 21.73 -9.95 3.83
N PRO A 327 22.21 -8.87 3.19
CA PRO A 327 21.30 -8.05 2.41
C PRO A 327 20.55 -8.98 1.46
N HIS A 328 19.23 -8.93 1.45
CA HIS A 328 18.55 -8.97 0.18
C HIS A 328 19.19 -7.86 -0.65
N ARG A 329 20.21 -8.27 -1.42
CA ARG A 329 20.68 -7.53 -2.57
C ARG A 329 19.40 -7.14 -3.30
N PRO A 330 19.22 -5.89 -3.79
CA PRO A 330 18.27 -5.69 -4.87
C PRO A 330 18.49 -6.84 -5.85
N PRO A 331 17.43 -7.49 -6.36
CA PRO A 331 17.58 -8.65 -7.25
C PRO A 331 18.68 -8.30 -8.26
N PRO A 332 19.62 -9.23 -8.54
CA PRO A 332 20.73 -8.94 -9.44
C PRO A 332 20.18 -8.20 -10.66
N ALA A 333 20.79 -7.06 -10.99
CA ALA A 333 20.51 -6.33 -12.22
C ALA A 333 20.55 -7.36 -13.36
N GLY A 334 19.37 -7.82 -13.81
CA GLY A 334 19.27 -9.11 -14.49
C GLY A 334 17.90 -9.78 -14.43
N ARG A 335 17.01 -9.43 -13.50
CA ARG A 335 15.56 -9.56 -13.75
C ARG A 335 15.01 -8.19 -14.09
N ASP A 336 14.99 -7.87 -15.38
CA ASP A 336 14.16 -6.76 -15.87
C ASP A 336 12.70 -7.08 -15.52
N ARG A 337 12.24 -6.59 -14.36
CA ARG A 337 10.84 -6.71 -13.91
C ARG A 337 9.94 -5.70 -14.67
N GLY A 338 10.44 -5.00 -15.70
CA GLY A 338 9.68 -3.98 -16.44
C GLY A 338 9.63 -2.61 -15.76
N GLY A 339 10.52 -2.34 -14.78
CA GLY A 339 10.62 -1.07 -14.05
C GLY A 339 9.76 -0.96 -12.77
N PRO A 340 9.56 0.27 -12.25
CA PRO A 340 8.80 0.53 -11.02
C PRO A 340 7.35 0.03 -11.07
N PRO A 341 6.68 -0.23 -9.93
CA PRO A 341 5.31 -0.76 -9.88
C PRO A 341 4.31 -0.01 -10.78
N ALA A 342 4.29 1.33 -10.72
CA ALA A 342 3.45 2.15 -11.59
C ALA A 342 3.71 1.91 -13.10
N ARG A 343 4.97 1.69 -13.51
CA ARG A 343 5.30 1.38 -14.91
C ARG A 343 4.78 0.00 -15.31
N ARG A 344 4.85 -0.99 -14.42
CA ARG A 344 4.32 -2.34 -14.64
C ARG A 344 2.80 -2.32 -14.80
N LEU A 345 2.09 -1.56 -13.98
CA LEU A 345 0.62 -1.40 -14.11
C LEU A 345 0.23 -0.72 -15.43
N ARG A 346 0.99 0.27 -15.90
CA ARG A 346 0.77 0.88 -17.23
C ARG A 346 1.01 -0.11 -18.37
N ALA A 347 2.06 -0.92 -18.28
CA ALA A 347 2.43 -1.90 -19.31
C ALA A 347 1.43 -3.06 -19.41
N GLY A 348 0.74 -3.41 -18.31
CA GLY A 348 -0.30 -4.44 -18.29
C GLY A 348 -1.64 -4.01 -18.90
N ARG A 349 -1.78 -2.76 -19.35
CA ARG A 349 -3.01 -2.27 -19.99
C ARG A 349 -3.10 -2.80 -21.42
N PRO A 350 -4.21 -3.46 -21.82
CA PRO A 350 -4.43 -3.79 -23.22
C PRO A 350 -4.44 -2.50 -24.07
N ALA A 351 -3.71 -2.52 -25.19
CA ALA A 351 -3.66 -1.41 -26.14
C ALA A 351 -5.04 -1.22 -26.79
N GLY A 352 -5.89 -0.40 -26.16
CA GLY A 352 -7.25 -0.16 -26.63
C GLY A 352 -8.15 0.23 -25.46
N GLY A 353 -8.31 1.53 -25.23
CA GLY A 353 -9.36 2.04 -24.35
C GLY A 353 -10.71 1.88 -25.03
N HIS A 354 -11.36 0.75 -24.86
CA HIS A 354 -12.80 0.65 -25.06
C HIS A 354 -13.46 0.64 -23.69
N ARG A 355 -14.30 1.66 -23.45
CA ARG A 355 -15.29 1.59 -22.37
C ARG A 355 -16.12 0.32 -22.61
N PRO A 356 -16.44 -0.48 -21.57
CA PRO A 356 -17.48 -1.49 -21.74
C PRO A 356 -18.78 -0.74 -22.02
N ASP A 357 -19.30 -0.92 -23.23
CA ASP A 357 -20.58 -0.38 -23.63
C ASP A 357 -21.67 -0.98 -22.73
N ARG A 358 -22.47 -0.12 -22.09
CA ARG A 358 -23.58 -0.54 -21.23
C ARG A 358 -24.71 -1.02 -22.14
N GLY A 359 -24.60 -2.24 -22.69
CA GLY A 359 -25.68 -2.76 -23.53
C GLY A 359 -25.46 -4.05 -24.32
N ALA A 360 -24.25 -4.62 -24.37
CA ALA A 360 -24.02 -5.82 -25.19
C ALA A 360 -23.92 -7.09 -24.33
N ARG A 361 -24.92 -7.98 -24.44
CA ARG A 361 -24.76 -9.39 -24.07
C ARG A 361 -23.70 -9.99 -24.98
N HIS A 362 -22.51 -10.29 -24.46
CA HIS A 362 -21.50 -11.05 -25.19
C HIS A 362 -21.51 -12.53 -24.82
N PRO A 363 -21.17 -13.42 -25.77
CA PRO A 363 -21.46 -14.84 -25.68
C PRO A 363 -20.48 -15.58 -24.79
N VAL A 364 -20.99 -16.65 -24.19
CA VAL A 364 -20.29 -17.64 -23.37
C VAL A 364 -19.00 -18.09 -24.07
N LEU A 365 -17.85 -17.84 -23.43
CA LEU A 365 -16.60 -18.52 -23.80
C LEU A 365 -16.68 -19.97 -23.32
N THR A 366 -16.72 -20.84 -24.33
CA THR A 366 -16.79 -22.30 -24.27
C THR A 366 -15.67 -22.92 -23.44
N ARG A 367 -16.07 -23.92 -22.65
CA ARG A 367 -15.22 -24.84 -21.89
C ARG A 367 -14.17 -25.50 -22.80
N HIS A 368 -12.92 -25.59 -22.32
CA HIS A 368 -11.96 -26.56 -22.85
C HIS A 368 -12.24 -27.97 -22.27
N PRO A 369 -12.09 -29.04 -23.06
CA PRO A 369 -12.45 -30.40 -22.66
C PRO A 369 -11.33 -31.10 -21.88
N ALA A 370 -11.73 -32.05 -21.04
CA ALA A 370 -10.87 -32.95 -20.27
C ALA A 370 -10.09 -33.94 -21.18
N PRO A 371 -8.98 -34.53 -20.71
CA PRO A 371 -8.14 -35.37 -21.54
C PRO A 371 -8.67 -36.81 -21.66
N GLY A 372 -8.88 -37.22 -22.92
CA GLY A 372 -8.44 -38.50 -23.50
C GLY A 372 -8.92 -39.81 -22.88
N THR A 373 -9.98 -40.39 -23.44
CA THR A 373 -10.18 -41.85 -23.46
C THR A 373 -10.07 -42.36 -24.89
N HIS A 374 -9.15 -43.32 -25.09
CA HIS A 374 -8.85 -44.03 -26.33
C HIS A 374 -10.09 -44.56 -27.08
N ARG A 375 -10.09 -44.43 -28.41
CA ARG A 375 -10.74 -45.37 -29.33
C ARG A 375 -9.98 -45.47 -30.66
N PRO A 376 -9.88 -46.67 -31.27
CA PRO A 376 -9.02 -46.91 -32.43
C PRO A 376 -9.72 -46.65 -33.78
N ALA A 377 -8.90 -46.56 -34.83
CA ALA A 377 -9.23 -46.18 -36.21
C ALA A 377 -10.11 -47.21 -36.97
N PRO A 378 -10.82 -46.79 -38.06
CA PRO A 378 -11.84 -47.60 -38.71
C PRO A 378 -11.30 -48.42 -39.88
N GLY A 379 -11.75 -49.68 -39.95
CA GLY A 379 -11.49 -50.62 -41.05
C GLY A 379 -12.78 -51.31 -41.51
N ALA A 380 -13.31 -50.80 -42.61
CA ALA A 380 -14.13 -51.36 -43.68
C ALA A 380 -14.92 -52.71 -43.53
N ARG A 381 -16.14 -52.64 -44.11
CA ARG A 381 -16.98 -53.69 -44.76
C ARG A 381 -18.03 -54.43 -43.90
N ARG A 382 -19.31 -54.13 -44.20
CA ARG A 382 -20.50 -54.96 -43.99
C ARG A 382 -20.59 -56.07 -45.05
N PRO A 383 -21.26 -57.19 -44.76
CA PRO A 383 -22.48 -57.55 -45.51
C PRO A 383 -23.60 -58.12 -44.57
N PRO A 384 -24.69 -58.77 -45.03
CA PRO A 384 -26.08 -58.29 -44.97
C PRO A 384 -26.99 -59.10 -43.98
N PRO A 385 -28.31 -58.81 -43.88
CA PRO A 385 -29.13 -59.22 -42.73
C PRO A 385 -29.89 -60.55 -42.93
N GLY A 386 -30.11 -61.28 -41.83
CA GLY A 386 -31.06 -62.37 -41.66
C GLY A 386 -31.08 -62.76 -40.17
N ALA A 387 -32.15 -62.49 -39.43
CA ALA A 387 -33.36 -63.31 -39.24
C ALA A 387 -33.21 -64.35 -38.11
N SER A 388 -33.97 -64.10 -37.03
CA SER A 388 -34.58 -65.02 -36.06
C SER A 388 -33.77 -66.20 -35.51
N SER A 389 -33.48 -66.16 -34.19
CA SER A 389 -34.04 -67.03 -33.13
C SER A 389 -33.38 -66.69 -31.79
#